data_AF-A0A3C2E433-F1
#
_entry.id   AF-A0A3C2E433-F1
#
_cell.length_a   1.000
_cell.length_b   1.000
_cell.length_c   1.000
_cell.angle_alpha   90.00
_cell.angle_beta   90.00
_cell.angle_gamma   90.00
#
_symmetry.space_group_name_H-M   'P 1'
#
loop_
_entity.id
_entity.type
_entity.pdbx_description
1 polymer ?
#
loop_
_entity_poly.entity_id
_entity_poly.type
_entity_poly.pdbx_seq_one_letter_code
_entity_poly.pdbx_strand_id
1 'polypeptide(L)'
;KTGSAQVFRITEAERAAGVRTQDDLPWRLRDHGMFVCYAPADRPRYAVATVVEHGGGGSRAAARPARDILRYLIENDPSHAGPFASLDRPARGG
;
A
#
# COMPACT_ATOMS: atom_id res chain seq x y z
N LYS A 1 -0.59 5.01 -4.31
CA LYS A 1 -0.50 6.19 -3.40
C LYS A 1 0.21 5.77 -2.12
N THR A 2 1.16 6.58 -1.64
CA THR A 2 1.88 6.37 -0.37
C THR A 2 1.23 7.21 0.74
N GLY A 3 1.28 6.71 1.98
CA GLY A 3 0.84 7.40 3.18
C GLY A 3 1.57 6.85 4.42
N SER A 4 1.66 7.66 5.48
CA SER A 4 2.10 7.24 6.81
C SER A 4 1.03 7.64 7.82
N ALA A 5 0.83 6.84 8.85
CA ALA A 5 -0.05 7.16 9.97
C ALA A 5 0.80 7.37 11.23
N GLN A 6 0.71 8.57 11.83
CA GLN A 6 1.50 8.93 13.01
C GLN A 6 0.92 8.32 14.28
N VAL A 7 1.79 7.80 15.14
CA VAL A 7 1.40 7.06 16.36
C VAL A 7 1.29 7.96 17.60
N PHE A 8 1.91 9.15 17.61
CA PHE A 8 1.82 10.10 18.73
C PHE A 8 1.91 11.57 18.29
N ARG A 9 1.45 12.48 19.17
CA ARG A 9 1.41 13.93 18.92
C ARG A 9 2.76 14.55 19.31
N ILE A 10 3.47 15.12 18.34
CA ILE A 10 4.70 15.88 18.58
C ILE A 10 4.31 17.25 19.16
N THR A 11 4.83 17.60 20.33
CA THR A 11 4.66 18.92 20.94
C THR A 11 5.50 19.99 20.22
N GLU A 12 5.15 21.27 20.36
CA GLU A 12 5.92 22.36 19.74
C GLU A 12 7.37 22.41 20.27
N ALA A 13 7.58 22.10 21.55
CA ALA A 13 8.90 22.01 22.16
C ALA A 13 9.76 20.89 21.54
N GLU A 14 9.16 19.72 21.28
CA GLU A 14 9.85 18.61 20.62
C GLU A 14 10.15 18.90 19.14
N ARG A 15 9.29 19.68 18.47
CA ARG A 15 9.54 20.12 17.09
C ARG A 15 10.67 21.14 17.03
N ALA A 16 10.79 22.01 18.04
CA ALA A 16 11.85 23.02 18.15
C ALA A 16 13.21 22.43 18.57
N ALA A 17 13.23 21.34 19.33
CA ALA A 17 14.44 20.66 19.79
C ALA A 17 15.17 19.83 18.70
N GLY A 18 14.61 19.75 17.49
CA GLY A 18 15.13 18.95 16.38
C GLY A 18 14.33 17.67 16.19
N VAL A 19 13.81 17.47 14.97
CA VAL A 19 13.00 16.31 14.58
C VAL A 19 13.82 15.02 14.80
N ARG A 20 13.40 14.18 15.76
CA ARG A 20 13.91 12.81 15.88
C ARG A 20 13.55 12.05 14.61
N THR A 21 14.51 11.34 14.02
CA THR A 21 14.18 10.50 12.86
C THR A 21 13.32 9.33 13.33
N GLN A 22 12.51 8.77 12.44
CA GLN A 22 11.68 7.60 12.75
C GLN A 22 12.49 6.40 13.24
N ASP A 23 13.75 6.30 12.84
CA ASP A 23 14.65 5.23 13.28
C ASP A 23 15.16 5.44 14.71
N ASP A 24 15.21 6.69 15.19
CA ASP A 24 15.61 7.05 16.55
C ASP A 24 14.50 6.84 17.59
N LEU A 25 13.25 6.65 17.13
CA LEU A 25 12.11 6.43 18.00
C LEU A 25 12.04 4.96 18.47
N PRO A 26 11.68 4.72 19.75
CA PRO A 26 11.30 3.40 20.22
C PRO A 26 10.28 2.77 19.28
N TRP A 27 10.41 1.47 18.99
CA TRP A 27 9.60 0.78 17.97
C TRP A 27 8.09 1.07 18.10
N ARG A 28 7.55 1.07 19.32
CA ARG A 28 6.12 1.34 19.62
C ARG A 28 5.65 2.75 19.26
N LEU A 29 6.58 3.69 19.09
CA LEU A 29 6.29 5.09 18.75
C LEU A 29 6.50 5.36 17.26
N ARG A 30 6.96 4.38 16.48
CA ARG A 30 7.18 4.56 15.05
C ARG A 30 5.85 4.53 14.31
N ASP A 31 5.66 5.49 13.42
CA ASP A 31 4.63 5.49 12.38
C ASP A 31 4.44 4.13 11.70
N HIS A 32 3.21 3.89 11.29
CA HIS A 32 2.85 2.74 10.46
C HIS A 32 3.14 3.04 8.99
N GLY A 33 3.67 2.05 8.29
CA GLY A 33 3.83 2.12 6.84
C GLY A 33 2.50 1.76 6.18
N MET A 34 2.00 2.62 5.28
CA MET A 34 0.79 2.33 4.51
C MET A 34 1.05 2.46 3.01
N PHE A 35 0.45 1.56 2.23
CA PHE A 35 0.48 1.64 0.78
C PHE A 35 -0.83 1.16 0.17
N VAL A 36 -1.33 1.92 -0.80
CA VAL A 36 -2.51 1.56 -1.59
C VAL A 36 -2.14 1.59 -3.06
N CYS A 37 -2.48 0.53 -3.79
CA CYS A 37 -2.20 0.39 -5.21
C CYS A 37 -3.29 -0.42 -5.91
N TYR A 38 -3.30 -0.33 -7.23
CA TYR A 38 -4.18 -1.11 -8.09
C TYR A 38 -3.41 -1.58 -9.32
N ALA A 39 -3.89 -2.65 -9.95
CA ALA A 39 -3.38 -3.15 -11.22
C ALA A 39 -4.44 -3.97 -11.98
N PRO A 40 -4.31 -4.14 -13.31
CA PRO A 40 -3.40 -3.42 -14.22
C PRO A 40 -3.61 -1.89 -14.26
N ALA A 41 -2.66 -1.12 -14.80
CA ALA A 41 -2.73 0.35 -14.77
C ALA A 41 -3.71 0.93 -15.81
N ASP A 42 -3.74 0.33 -16.98
CA ASP A 42 -4.59 0.66 -18.13
C ASP A 42 -6.05 0.23 -17.90
N ARG A 43 -6.26 -0.89 -17.21
CA ARG A 43 -7.60 -1.41 -16.90
C ARG A 43 -7.62 -2.06 -15.52
N PRO A 44 -7.77 -1.26 -14.45
CA PRO A 44 -7.68 -1.74 -13.07
C PRO A 44 -8.70 -2.82 -12.76
N ARG A 45 -8.23 -3.91 -12.15
CA ARG A 45 -9.05 -5.04 -11.71
C ARG A 45 -8.92 -5.35 -10.23
N TYR A 46 -7.70 -5.19 -9.72
CA TYR A 46 -7.36 -5.48 -8.34
C TYR A 46 -6.93 -4.20 -7.66
N ALA A 47 -7.37 -4.02 -6.42
CA ALA A 47 -6.87 -2.99 -5.52
C ALA A 47 -6.36 -3.66 -4.24
N VAL A 48 -5.21 -3.19 -3.75
CA VAL A 48 -4.56 -3.69 -2.55
C VAL A 48 -4.24 -2.52 -1.64
N ALA A 49 -4.64 -2.64 -0.37
CA ALA A 49 -4.23 -1.76 0.72
C ALA A 49 -3.45 -2.58 1.75
N THR A 50 -2.24 -2.13 2.06
CA THR A 50 -1.39 -2.75 3.08
C THR A 50 -1.07 -1.76 4.18
N VAL A 51 -1.06 -2.26 5.41
CA VAL A 51 -0.60 -1.55 6.60
C VAL A 51 0.45 -2.42 7.27
N VAL A 52 1.60 -1.83 7.56
CA VAL A 52 2.68 -2.46 8.32
C VAL A 52 2.84 -1.68 9.61
N GLU A 53 2.44 -2.31 10.71
CA GLU A 53 2.57 -1.74 12.05
C GLU A 53 4.03 -1.41 12.36
N HIS A 54 4.25 -0.20 12.86
CA HIS A 54 5.57 0.35 13.20
C HIS A 54 6.60 0.26 12.05
N GLY A 55 6.11 0.18 10.82
CA GLY A 55 6.92 0.01 9.60
C GLY A 55 7.73 1.25 9.19
N GLY A 56 7.69 2.32 9.98
CA GLY A 56 8.38 3.57 9.72
C GLY A 56 7.55 4.53 8.87
N GLY A 57 8.05 5.77 8.76
CA GLY A 57 7.42 6.80 7.94
C GLY A 57 7.56 6.47 6.45
N GLY A 58 6.46 6.09 5.81
CA GLY A 58 6.36 5.96 4.36
C GLY A 58 6.05 4.55 3.86
N SER A 59 5.89 4.44 2.54
CA SER A 59 5.42 3.21 1.91
C SER A 59 6.47 2.12 1.75
N ARG A 60 7.73 2.33 2.15
CA ARG A 60 8.82 1.41 1.77
C ARG A 60 8.62 0.00 2.36
N ALA A 61 8.17 -0.08 3.60
CA ALA A 61 7.81 -1.35 4.24
C ALA A 61 6.51 -1.95 3.66
N ALA A 62 5.52 -1.12 3.37
CA ALA A 62 4.19 -1.57 2.91
C ALA A 62 4.09 -1.86 1.39
N ALA A 63 4.98 -1.29 0.58
CA ALA A 63 4.90 -1.37 -0.88
C ALA A 63 5.38 -2.71 -1.44
N ARG A 64 6.40 -3.33 -0.84
CA ARG A 64 6.90 -4.65 -1.27
C ARG A 64 5.84 -5.75 -1.15
N PRO A 65 5.19 -5.95 0.01
CA PRO A 65 4.13 -6.95 0.12
C PRO A 65 2.96 -6.64 -0.82
N ALA A 66 2.57 -5.37 -0.97
CA ALA A 66 1.50 -4.99 -1.89
C ALA A 66 1.82 -5.32 -3.36
N ARG A 67 3.07 -5.08 -3.78
CA ARG A 67 3.57 -5.47 -5.12
C ARG A 67 3.49 -6.97 -5.32
N ASP A 68 3.95 -7.74 -4.35
CA ASP A 68 4.02 -9.20 -4.47
C ASP A 68 2.61 -9.82 -4.50
N ILE A 69 1.68 -9.29 -3.70
CA ILE A 69 0.25 -9.66 -3.74
C ILE A 69 -0.35 -9.34 -5.11
N LEU A 70 -0.21 -8.11 -5.61
CA LEU A 70 -0.76 -7.74 -6.91
C LEU A 70 -0.16 -8.57 -8.05
N ARG A 71 1.16 -8.81 -8.02
CA ARG A 71 1.83 -9.67 -8.99
C ARG A 71 1.20 -11.07 -9.00
N TYR A 72 1.07 -11.68 -7.83
CA TYR A 72 0.47 -13.01 -7.70
C TYR A 72 -0.97 -13.05 -8.23
N LEU A 73 -1.78 -12.05 -7.89
CA LEU A 73 -3.17 -11.96 -8.38
C LEU A 73 -3.26 -11.84 -9.90
N ILE A 74 -2.37 -11.06 -10.53
CA ILE A 74 -2.33 -10.90 -11.98
C ILE A 74 -1.85 -12.19 -12.66
N GLU A 75 -0.77 -12.80 -12.15
CA GLU A 75 -0.21 -14.05 -12.70
C GLU A 75 -1.20 -15.23 -12.58
N ASN A 76 -2.10 -15.19 -11.58
CA ASN A 76 -3.08 -16.24 -11.31
C ASN A 76 -4.52 -15.77 -11.50
N ASP A 77 -4.75 -14.75 -12.35
CA ASP A 77 -6.07 -14.16 -12.52
C ASP A 77 -7.07 -15.22 -13.03
N PRO A 78 -8.08 -15.59 -12.22
CA PRO A 78 -9.03 -16.64 -12.57
C PRO A 78 -9.99 -16.21 -13.68
N SER A 79 -10.03 -14.94 -14.07
CA SER A 79 -10.78 -14.51 -15.25
C SER A 79 -10.15 -14.99 -16.56
N HIS A 80 -8.93 -15.53 -16.57
CA HIS A 80 -8.43 -16.18 -17.78
C HIS A 80 -9.13 -17.53 -18.09
N ALA A 81 -9.74 -18.19 -17.10
CA ALA A 81 -10.31 -19.53 -17.27
C ALA A 81 -11.60 -19.82 -16.45
N GLY A 82 -12.05 -18.89 -15.62
CA GLY A 82 -13.12 -19.07 -14.64
C GLY A 82 -14.37 -18.21 -14.90
N PRO A 83 -15.34 -18.17 -13.98
CA PRO A 83 -16.65 -17.53 -14.18
C PRO A 83 -16.59 -16.02 -14.44
N PHE A 84 -15.44 -15.39 -14.21
CA PHE A 84 -15.21 -13.96 -14.44
C PHE A 84 -14.56 -13.65 -15.80
N ALA A 85 -14.31 -14.66 -16.64
CA ALA A 85 -13.67 -14.49 -17.94
C ALA A 85 -14.41 -13.57 -18.92
N SER A 86 -15.72 -13.48 -18.76
CA SER A 86 -16.56 -12.57 -19.55
C SER A 86 -16.27 -11.09 -19.26
N LEU A 87 -15.76 -10.74 -18.08
CA LEU A 87 -15.38 -9.37 -17.73
C LEU A 87 -14.14 -8.89 -18.49
N ASP A 88 -13.45 -9.78 -19.22
CA ASP A 88 -12.25 -9.48 -20.02
C ASP A 88 -12.53 -9.25 -21.50
N ARG A 89 -13.74 -9.55 -21.96
CA ARG A 89 -14.09 -9.30 -23.35
C ARG A 89 -14.36 -7.81 -23.52
N PRO A 90 -13.78 -7.13 -24.53
CA PRO A 90 -14.24 -5.78 -24.88
C PRO A 90 -15.74 -5.84 -25.12
N ALA A 91 -16.48 -4.89 -24.55
CA ALA A 91 -17.90 -4.75 -24.83
C ALA A 91 -18.03 -4.71 -26.36
N ARG A 92 -18.72 -5.70 -26.94
CA ARG A 92 -18.95 -5.72 -28.39
C ARG A 92 -19.80 -4.48 -28.70
N GLY A 93 -19.15 -3.44 -29.22
CA GLY A 93 -19.84 -2.27 -29.75
C GLY A 93 -20.76 -2.71 -30.88
N GLY A 94 -22.00 -2.23 -30.84
CA GLY A 94 -22.93 -2.23 -31.97
C GLY A 94 -22.76 -0.99 -32.82
#